data_AF-A0A6N9PRP1-F1
#
_entry.id   AF-A0A6N9PRP1-F1
#
_cell.length_a   1.000
_cell.length_b   1.000
_cell.length_c   1.000
_cell.angle_alpha   90.00
_cell.angle_beta   90.00
_cell.angle_gamma   90.00
#
_symmetry.space_group_name_H-M   'P 1'
#
loop_
_entity.id
_entity.type
_entity.pdbx_description
1 polymer ?
#
loop_
_entity_poly.entity_id
_entity_poly.type
_entity_poly.pdbx_seq_one_letter_code
_entity_poly.pdbx_strand_id
1 'polypeptide(L)'
;MTAWAVCALCAAAFGAVLKKNNRELSLLLTAGAAALLLLSALEGLAPLVSRLEDTAAALPGEYGKIMLKAVGIAVTGQFASHTCKDAGESALAFAVELSAKAAILAAAFPLITQLLGYVGEILGA
;
A
#
# COMPACT_ATOMS: atom_id res chain seq x y z
N MET A 1 8.89 17.96 2.11
CA MET A 1 8.39 17.17 3.26
C MET A 1 7.22 17.83 4.00
N THR A 2 7.17 19.14 4.24
CA THR A 2 6.02 19.81 4.89
C THR A 2 4.94 20.35 3.94
N ALA A 3 5.27 20.63 2.67
CA ALA A 3 4.33 21.23 1.71
C ALA A 3 3.12 20.32 1.40
N TRP A 4 3.31 19.00 1.38
CA TRP A 4 2.28 18.04 0.99
C TRP A 4 1.14 17.94 2.01
N ALA A 5 1.47 18.04 3.31
CA ALA A 5 0.46 18.03 4.38
C ALA A 5 -0.43 19.28 4.34
N VAL A 6 0.13 20.44 3.97
CA VAL A 6 -0.63 21.69 3.84
C VAL A 6 -1.57 21.63 2.63
N CYS A 7 -1.10 21.09 1.49
CA CYS A 7 -1.97 20.88 0.32
C CYS A 7 -3.11 19.87 0.62
N ALA A 8 -2.82 18.80 1.37
CA ALA A 8 -3.83 17.83 1.81
C ALA A 8 -4.88 18.48 2.71
N LEU A 9 -4.44 19.30 3.67
CA LEU A 9 -5.31 19.99 4.62
C LEU A 9 -6.15 21.06 3.93
N CYS A 10 -5.58 21.81 2.98
CA CYS A 10 -6.31 22.78 2.17
C CYS A 10 -7.34 22.09 1.27
N ALA A 11 -7.00 20.98 0.60
CA ALA A 11 -7.94 20.22 -0.21
C ALA A 11 -9.08 19.62 0.62
N ALA A 12 -8.79 19.09 1.80
CA ALA A 12 -9.79 18.58 2.75
C ALA A 12 -10.70 19.69 3.28
N ALA A 13 -10.14 20.87 3.60
CA ALA A 13 -10.91 22.02 4.05
C ALA A 13 -11.85 22.56 2.94
N PHE A 14 -11.38 22.69 1.70
CA PHE A 14 -12.21 23.09 0.57
C PHE A 14 -13.28 22.04 0.23
N GLY A 15 -12.96 20.74 0.31
CA GLY A 15 -13.93 19.65 0.14
C GLY A 15 -15.02 19.66 1.22
N ALA A 16 -14.68 19.97 2.47
CA ALA A 16 -15.62 20.08 3.57
C ALA A 16 -16.56 21.30 3.44
N VAL A 17 -16.05 22.44 2.95
CA VAL A 17 -16.84 23.65 2.72
C VAL A 17 -17.84 23.48 1.57
N LEU A 18 -17.48 22.72 0.51
CA LEU A 18 -18.37 22.45 -0.64
C LEU A 18 -19.46 21.39 -0.36
N LYS A 19 -19.27 20.54 0.66
CA LYS A 19 -20.23 19.50 1.08
C LYS A 19 -21.62 20.06 1.43
N LYS A 20 -21.71 21.36 1.73
CA LYS A 20 -22.96 22.05 2.08
C LYS A 20 -23.87 22.32 0.89
N ASN A 21 -23.38 22.27 -0.36
CA ASN A 21 -24.14 22.73 -1.53
C ASN A 21 -24.50 21.64 -2.55
N ASN A 22 -23.70 20.58 -2.76
CA ASN A 22 -24.02 19.48 -3.70
C ASN A 22 -23.24 18.18 -3.33
N ARG A 23 -23.97 17.11 -2.98
CA ARG A 23 -23.40 15.84 -2.48
C ARG A 23 -22.55 15.10 -3.52
N GLU A 24 -22.90 15.20 -4.80
CA GLU A 24 -22.16 14.57 -5.91
C GLU A 24 -20.82 15.26 -6.21
N LEU A 25 -20.78 16.60 -6.16
CA LEU A 25 -19.55 17.36 -6.39
C LEU A 25 -18.56 17.19 -5.24
N SER A 26 -19.04 17.09 -4.00
CA SER A 26 -18.18 16.84 -2.84
C SER A 26 -17.47 15.48 -2.95
N LEU A 27 -18.17 14.46 -3.47
CA LEU A 27 -17.64 13.10 -3.66
C LEU A 27 -16.55 13.05 -4.75
N LEU A 28 -16.80 13.70 -5.89
CA LEU A 28 -15.81 13.85 -6.97
C LEU A 28 -14.57 14.64 -6.52
N LEU A 29 -14.76 15.70 -5.71
CA LEU A 29 -13.65 16.52 -5.21
C LEU A 29 -12.80 15.77 -4.17
N THR A 30 -13.43 15.02 -3.26
CA THR A 30 -12.70 14.17 -2.31
C THR A 30 -12.00 13.00 -3.00
N ALA A 31 -12.62 12.39 -4.01
CA ALA A 31 -11.98 11.34 -4.81
C ALA A 31 -10.78 11.90 -5.61
N GLY A 32 -10.91 13.09 -6.19
CA GLY A 32 -9.81 13.78 -6.87
C GLY A 32 -8.68 14.18 -5.93
N ALA A 33 -8.99 14.68 -4.73
CA ALA A 33 -8.00 14.99 -3.70
C ALA A 33 -7.29 13.72 -3.19
N ALA A 34 -8.01 12.62 -2.97
CA ALA A 34 -7.44 11.33 -2.58
C ALA A 34 -6.53 10.75 -3.69
N ALA A 35 -6.93 10.87 -4.96
CA ALA A 35 -6.10 10.47 -6.09
C ALA A 35 -4.82 11.31 -6.21
N LEU A 36 -4.90 12.64 -6.03
CA LEU A 36 -3.72 13.51 -6.04
C LEU A 36 -2.78 13.19 -4.86
N LEU A 37 -3.32 12.96 -3.67
CA LEU A 37 -2.53 12.53 -2.52
C LEU A 37 -1.87 11.18 -2.78
N LEU A 38 -2.55 10.24 -3.43
CA LEU A 38 -1.97 8.96 -3.85
C LEU A 38 -0.79 9.15 -4.79
N LEU A 39 -0.96 9.91 -5.88
CA LEU A 39 0.10 10.12 -6.86
C LEU A 39 1.33 10.73 -6.20
N SER A 40 1.14 11.72 -5.32
CA SER A 40 2.23 12.35 -4.59
C SER A 40 2.92 11.42 -3.58
N ALA A 41 2.18 10.53 -2.91
CA ALA A 41 2.75 9.50 -2.05
C ALA A 41 3.58 8.48 -2.85
N LEU A 42 3.16 8.17 -4.07
CA LEU A 42 3.87 7.25 -4.98
C LEU A 42 5.22 7.83 -5.44
N GLU A 43 5.30 9.13 -5.72
CA GLU A 43 6.57 9.82 -6.01
C GLU A 43 7.54 9.77 -4.82
N GLY A 44 7.04 9.89 -3.60
CA GLY A 44 7.86 9.75 -2.38
C GLY A 44 8.35 8.31 -2.13
N LEU A 45 7.64 7.31 -2.63
CA LEU A 45 8.01 5.89 -2.54
C LEU A 45 9.07 5.47 -3.56
N ALA A 46 9.14 6.15 -4.72
CA ALA A 46 10.11 5.84 -5.78
C ALA A 46 11.57 5.76 -5.29
N PRO A 47 12.12 6.75 -4.54
CA PRO A 47 13.49 6.66 -4.04
C PRO A 47 13.68 5.51 -3.03
N LEU A 48 12.67 5.21 -2.21
CA LEU A 48 12.71 4.08 -1.27
C LEU A 48 12.77 2.74 -1.98
N VAL A 49 11.98 2.55 -3.06
CA VAL A 49 11.99 1.33 -3.86
C VAL A 49 13.35 1.12 -4.51
N SER A 50 13.95 2.15 -5.11
CA SER A 50 15.30 2.05 -5.67
C SER A 50 16.37 1.72 -4.62
N ARG A 51 16.28 2.28 -3.41
CA ARG A 51 17.19 1.92 -2.30
C ARG A 51 16.99 0.49 -1.83
N LEU A 52 15.73 0.02 -1.81
CA LEU A 52 15.38 -1.36 -1.51
C LEU A 52 15.87 -2.34 -2.59
N GLU A 53 15.83 -1.97 -3.86
CA GLU A 53 16.42 -2.77 -4.95
C GLU A 53 17.94 -2.87 -4.84
N ASP A 54 18.62 -1.75 -4.55
CA ASP A 54 20.08 -1.73 -4.31
C ASP A 54 20.48 -2.63 -3.12
N THR A 55 19.69 -2.60 -2.03
CA THR A 55 19.93 -3.48 -0.87
C THR A 55 19.48 -4.92 -1.12
N ALA A 56 18.42 -5.14 -1.89
CA ALA A 56 17.98 -6.47 -2.30
C ALA A 56 19.00 -7.16 -3.22
N ALA A 57 19.71 -6.41 -4.06
CA ALA A 57 20.82 -6.91 -4.86
C ALA A 57 22.02 -7.36 -4.00
N ALA A 58 22.15 -6.84 -2.78
CA ALA A 58 23.14 -7.27 -1.80
C ALA A 58 22.70 -8.49 -0.96
N LEU A 59 21.42 -8.86 -0.97
CA LEU A 59 20.94 -10.10 -0.34
C LEU A 59 21.12 -11.28 -1.31
N PRO A 60 21.70 -12.42 -0.86
CA PRO A 60 21.77 -13.62 -1.69
C PRO A 60 20.37 -14.22 -1.89
N GLY A 61 19.91 -14.39 -3.14
CA GLY A 61 18.72 -15.17 -3.50
C GLY A 61 17.45 -14.38 -3.85
N GLU A 62 16.29 -15.06 -3.96
CA GLU A 62 14.99 -14.43 -4.30
C GLU A 62 14.33 -13.67 -3.13
N TYR A 63 14.93 -13.64 -1.94
CA TYR A 63 14.34 -13.06 -0.73
C TYR A 63 13.99 -11.58 -0.86
N GLY A 64 14.90 -10.78 -1.43
CA GLY A 64 14.67 -9.34 -1.62
C GLY A 64 13.48 -9.06 -2.55
N LYS A 65 13.32 -9.88 -3.59
CA LYS A 65 12.20 -9.79 -4.54
C LYS A 65 10.86 -10.16 -3.90
N ILE A 66 10.85 -11.18 -3.05
CA ILE A 66 9.65 -11.58 -2.29
C ILE A 66 9.27 -10.48 -1.28
N MET A 67 10.24 -9.94 -0.54
CA MET A 67 10.02 -8.81 0.38
C MET A 67 9.42 -7.60 -0.34
N LEU A 68 10.02 -7.18 -1.46
CA LEU A 68 9.56 -6.04 -2.24
C LEU A 68 8.12 -6.27 -2.75
N LYS A 69 7.82 -7.50 -3.20
CA LYS A 69 6.47 -7.88 -3.66
C LYS A 69 5.45 -7.83 -2.53
N ALA A 70 5.79 -8.33 -1.34
CA ALA A 70 4.91 -8.30 -0.17
C ALA A 70 4.63 -6.87 0.31
N VAL A 71 5.68 -6.02 0.40
CA VAL A 71 5.54 -4.60 0.74
C VAL A 71 4.69 -3.88 -0.29
N GLY A 72 4.94 -4.14 -1.58
CA GLY A 72 4.13 -3.60 -2.68
C GLY A 72 2.65 -3.92 -2.47
N ILE A 73 2.31 -5.21 -2.35
CA ILE A 73 0.92 -5.67 -2.14
C ILE A 73 0.28 -5.00 -0.91
N ALA A 74 1.03 -4.88 0.20
CA ALA A 74 0.53 -4.28 1.42
C ALA A 74 0.17 -2.80 1.23
N VAL A 75 1.07 -2.02 0.63
CA VAL A 75 0.88 -0.58 0.40
C VAL A 75 -0.30 -0.34 -0.56
N THR A 76 -0.33 -1.03 -1.71
CA THR A 76 -1.44 -0.84 -2.68
C THR A 76 -2.77 -1.33 -2.11
N GLY A 77 -2.78 -2.46 -1.38
CA GLY A 77 -3.97 -3.02 -0.77
C GLY A 77 -4.55 -2.15 0.35
N GLN A 78 -3.71 -1.64 1.26
CA GLN A 78 -4.15 -0.71 2.30
C GLN A 78 -4.69 0.58 1.69
N PHE A 79 -4.02 1.10 0.67
CA PHE A 79 -4.47 2.31 0.00
C PHE A 79 -5.83 2.13 -0.66
N ALA A 80 -6.03 1.04 -1.41
CA ALA A 80 -7.31 0.72 -2.04
C ALA A 80 -8.42 0.51 -1.00
N SER A 81 -8.13 -0.15 0.12
CA SER A 81 -9.09 -0.33 1.23
C SER A 81 -9.49 1.00 1.87
N HIS A 82 -8.55 1.90 2.14
CA HIS A 82 -8.83 3.24 2.68
C HIS A 82 -9.66 4.08 1.70
N THR A 83 -9.34 4.03 0.41
CA THR A 83 -10.14 4.71 -0.62
C THR A 83 -11.59 4.22 -0.65
N CYS A 84 -11.80 2.90 -0.50
CA CYS A 84 -13.15 2.32 -0.41
C CYS A 84 -13.89 2.77 0.87
N LYS A 85 -13.19 2.87 2.02
CA LYS A 85 -13.77 3.40 3.27
C LYS A 85 -14.17 4.86 3.13
N ASP A 86 -13.34 5.68 2.50
CA ASP A 86 -13.61 7.10 2.27
C ASP A 86 -14.79 7.32 1.32
N ALA A 87 -15.02 6.40 0.38
CA ALA A 87 -16.21 6.39 -0.48
C ALA A 87 -17.50 5.94 0.25
N GLY A 88 -17.40 5.47 1.50
CA GLY A 88 -18.52 4.90 2.27
C GLY A 88 -18.75 3.41 2.04
N GLU A 89 -17.96 2.77 1.18
CA GLU A 89 -18.07 1.36 0.77
C GLU A 89 -17.28 0.44 1.71
N SER A 90 -17.74 0.33 2.96
CA SER A 90 -17.06 -0.44 4.02
C SER A 90 -16.92 -1.93 3.71
N ALA A 91 -17.92 -2.53 3.03
CA ALA A 91 -17.89 -3.94 2.66
C ALA A 91 -16.80 -4.24 1.61
N LEU A 92 -16.67 -3.35 0.62
CA LEU A 92 -15.65 -3.47 -0.42
C LEU A 92 -14.25 -3.26 0.16
N ALA A 93 -14.10 -2.29 1.06
CA ALA A 93 -12.84 -2.04 1.76
C ALA A 93 -12.35 -3.26 2.55
N PHE A 94 -13.27 -3.97 3.22
CA PHE A 94 -12.96 -5.18 3.95
C PHE A 94 -12.52 -6.31 3.01
N ALA A 95 -13.22 -6.49 1.87
CA ALA A 95 -12.85 -7.48 0.86
C ALA A 95 -11.44 -7.21 0.30
N VAL A 96 -11.12 -5.95 -0.01
CA VAL A 96 -9.79 -5.55 -0.48
C VAL A 96 -8.72 -5.84 0.59
N GLU A 97 -8.97 -5.47 1.85
CA GLU A 97 -8.02 -5.72 2.95
C GLU A 97 -7.74 -7.22 3.13
N LEU A 98 -8.78 -8.05 3.09
CA LEU A 98 -8.66 -9.51 3.18
C LEU A 98 -7.87 -10.08 2.00
N SER A 99 -8.15 -9.63 0.78
CA SER A 99 -7.46 -10.08 -0.43
C SER A 99 -5.97 -9.73 -0.41
N ALA A 100 -5.61 -8.54 0.06
CA ALA A 100 -4.22 -8.11 0.18
C ALA A 100 -3.46 -8.97 1.19
N LYS A 101 -4.06 -9.24 2.37
CA LYS A 101 -3.46 -10.13 3.38
C LYS A 101 -3.28 -11.56 2.87
N ALA A 102 -4.27 -12.09 2.14
CA ALA A 102 -4.17 -13.41 1.51
C ALA A 102 -3.04 -13.46 0.47
N ALA A 103 -2.89 -12.43 -0.36
CA ALA A 103 -1.83 -12.34 -1.34
C ALA A 103 -0.43 -12.22 -0.70
N ILE A 104 -0.30 -11.49 0.41
CA ILE A 104 0.95 -11.42 1.19
C ILE A 104 1.30 -12.81 1.76
N LEU A 105 0.33 -13.53 2.33
CA LEU A 105 0.54 -14.89 2.84
C LEU A 105 0.98 -15.85 1.73
N ALA A 106 0.35 -15.78 0.55
CA ALA A 106 0.75 -16.58 -0.60
C ALA A 106 2.18 -16.24 -1.07
N ALA A 107 2.57 -14.97 -1.03
CA ALA A 107 3.94 -14.55 -1.35
C ALA A 107 4.97 -14.99 -0.29
N ALA A 108 4.56 -15.09 0.98
CA ALA A 108 5.42 -15.55 2.08
C ALA A 108 5.60 -17.08 2.12
N PHE A 109 4.70 -17.85 1.51
CA PHE A 109 4.76 -19.31 1.47
C PHE A 109 6.12 -19.88 1.01
N PRO A 110 6.74 -19.45 -0.12
CA PRO A 110 8.05 -19.94 -0.54
C PRO A 110 9.14 -19.73 0.52
N LEU A 111 9.10 -18.62 1.26
CA LEU A 111 10.07 -18.34 2.33
C LEU A 111 9.98 -19.36 3.45
N ILE A 112 8.76 -19.73 3.84
CA ILE A 112 8.51 -20.74 4.86
C ILE A 112 9.07 -22.09 4.41
N THR A 113 8.83 -22.48 3.14
CA THR A 113 9.35 -23.76 2.62
C THR A 113 10.89 -23.82 2.59
N GLN A 114 11.56 -22.73 2.23
CA GLN A 114 13.02 -22.67 2.24
C GLN A 114 13.56 -22.71 3.68
N LEU A 115 12.92 -22.01 4.61
CA LEU A 115 13.33 -22.02 6.01
C LEU A 115 13.23 -23.43 6.61
N LEU A 116 12.14 -24.15 6.34
CA LEU A 116 11.96 -25.55 6.74
C LEU A 116 13.02 -26.47 6.12
N GLY A 117 13.40 -26.25 4.86
CA GLY A 117 14.49 -26.97 4.21
C GLY A 117 15.83 -26.81 4.94
N TYR A 118 16.21 -25.56 5.26
CA TYR A 118 17.44 -25.30 6.02
C TYR A 118 17.42 -25.92 7.42
N VAL A 119 16.28 -25.87 8.11
CA VAL A 119 16.14 -26.52 9.43
C VAL A 119 16.30 -28.04 9.30
N GLY A 120 15.73 -28.67 8.26
CA GLY A 120 15.91 -30.09 7.98
C GLY A 120 17.37 -30.48 7.72
N GLU A 121 18.08 -29.68 6.92
CA GLU A 121 19.49 -29.89 6.61
C GLU A 121 20.38 -29.79 7.86
N ILE A 122 20.11 -28.81 8.74
CA ILE A 122 20.83 -28.64 10.02
C ILE A 122 20.52 -29.79 10.98
N LEU A 123 19.30 -30.35 10.97
CA LEU A 123 18.92 -31.51 11.79
C LEU A 123 19.37 -32.86 11.22
N GLY A 124 19.97 -32.90 10.02
CA GLY A 124 20.52 -34.13 9.43
C GLY A 124 19.48 -35.19 9.07
N ALA A 125 18.24 -34.77 8.76
CA ALA A 125 17.17 -35.63 8.27
C ALA A 125 17.05 -35.57 6.74
#